data_AF-A0A2U8W8I3-F1
#
_entry.id   AF-A0A2U8W8I3-F1
#
_cell.length_a   1.000
_cell.length_b   1.000
_cell.length_c   1.000
_cell.angle_alpha   90.00
_cell.angle_beta   90.00
_cell.angle_gamma   90.00
#
_symmetry.space_group_name_H-M   'P 1'
#
loop_
_entity.id
_entity.type
_entity.pdbx_description
1 polymer ?
#
loop_
_entity_poly.entity_id
_entity_poly.type
_entity_poly.pdbx_seq_one_letter_code
_entity_poly.pdbx_strand_id
1 'polypeptide(L)'
;MTALPPAAARALAVRLLGRHGFLPQAGNARGDTLYLALPAETWLLRVSNHARTARQRSRRRDILASLIIRDPRTPVQVEALVDAALRDFAAERRRRTAQASAGASLK
;
A
#
# COMPACT_ATOMS: atom_id res chain seq x y z
N MET A 1 -23.92 -0.08 -11.20
CA MET A 1 -22.49 -0.43 -11.24
C MET A 1 -22.27 -1.73 -10.51
N THR A 2 -21.65 -2.73 -11.16
CA THR A 2 -21.51 -4.08 -10.59
C THR A 2 -20.33 -4.15 -9.63
N ALA A 3 -20.52 -4.81 -8.47
CA ALA A 3 -19.45 -5.06 -7.52
C ALA A 3 -18.47 -6.09 -8.09
N LEU A 4 -17.17 -5.79 -7.99
CA LEU A 4 -16.11 -6.72 -8.34
C LEU A 4 -15.90 -7.72 -7.19
N PRO A 5 -15.66 -9.00 -7.47
CA PRO A 5 -15.21 -9.94 -6.43
C PRO A 5 -13.88 -9.46 -5.83
N PRO A 6 -13.56 -9.84 -4.58
CA PRO A 6 -12.40 -9.29 -3.86
C PRO A 6 -11.07 -9.38 -4.62
N ALA A 7 -10.83 -10.48 -5.33
CA ALA A 7 -9.62 -10.66 -6.15
C ALA A 7 -9.55 -9.65 -7.31
N ALA A 8 -10.66 -9.45 -8.03
CA ALA A 8 -10.73 -8.47 -9.13
C ALA A 8 -10.64 -7.03 -8.61
N ALA A 9 -11.21 -6.74 -7.43
CA ALA A 9 -11.06 -5.45 -6.78
C ALA A 9 -9.61 -5.17 -6.37
N ARG A 10 -8.87 -6.16 -5.84
CA ARG A 10 -7.43 -6.03 -5.57
C ARG A 10 -6.62 -5.84 -6.85
N ALA A 11 -6.92 -6.58 -7.92
CA ALA A 11 -6.26 -6.41 -9.21
C ALA A 11 -6.49 -5.01 -9.80
N LEU A 12 -7.72 -4.48 -9.68
CA LEU A 12 -8.02 -3.10 -10.05
C LEU A 12 -7.21 -2.10 -9.23
N ALA A 13 -7.13 -2.28 -7.91
CA ALA A 13 -6.33 -1.41 -7.04
C ALA A 13 -4.85 -1.40 -7.46
N VAL A 14 -4.27 -2.57 -7.75
CA VAL A 14 -2.88 -2.70 -8.25
C VAL A 14 -2.69 -1.95 -9.57
N ARG A 15 -3.63 -2.09 -10.51
CA ARG A 15 -3.57 -1.37 -11.80
C ARG A 15 -3.65 0.15 -11.61
N LEU A 16 -4.52 0.63 -10.72
CA LEU A 16 -4.62 2.05 -10.41
C LEU A 16 -3.34 2.58 -9.77
N LEU A 17 -2.80 1.87 -8.78
CA LEU A 17 -1.51 2.20 -8.16
C LEU A 17 -0.36 2.25 -9.19
N GLY A 18 -0.37 1.35 -10.17
CA GLY A 18 0.58 1.36 -11.28
C GLY A 18 0.56 2.66 -12.10
N ARG A 19 -0.62 3.29 -12.27
CA ARG A 19 -0.74 4.61 -12.93
C ARG A 19 -0.09 5.74 -12.12
N HIS A 20 0.08 5.54 -10.81
CA HIS A 20 0.81 6.46 -9.92
C HIS A 20 2.30 6.09 -9.78
N GLY A 21 2.80 5.17 -10.60
CA GLY A 21 4.21 4.77 -10.63
C GLY A 21 4.59 3.65 -9.66
N PHE A 22 3.65 3.04 -8.95
CA PHE A 22 3.96 1.90 -8.08
C PHE A 22 4.19 0.62 -8.90
N LEU A 23 5.34 -0.02 -8.65
CA LEU A 23 5.74 -1.27 -9.29
C LEU A 23 5.67 -2.44 -8.32
N PRO A 24 5.17 -3.63 -8.73
CA PRO A 24 5.22 -4.83 -7.91
C PRO A 24 6.67 -5.19 -7.54
N GLN A 25 6.92 -5.45 -6.26
CA GLN A 25 8.23 -5.87 -5.73
C GLN A 25 8.22 -7.32 -5.23
N ALA A 26 7.13 -7.72 -4.58
CA ALA A 26 6.95 -9.07 -4.08
C ALA A 26 5.46 -9.41 -3.97
N GLY A 27 5.12 -10.68 -4.07
CA GLY A 27 3.78 -11.19 -3.87
C GLY A 27 3.80 -12.60 -3.28
N ASN A 28 2.66 -13.05 -2.78
CA ASN A 28 2.48 -14.45 -2.44
C ASN A 28 1.87 -15.23 -3.62
N ALA A 29 2.13 -16.53 -3.68
CA ALA A 29 1.62 -17.39 -4.76
C ALA A 29 0.08 -17.39 -4.86
N ARG A 30 -0.62 -17.08 -3.76
CA ARG A 30 -2.10 -17.02 -3.71
C ARG A 30 -2.68 -15.71 -4.25
N GLY A 31 -1.88 -14.67 -4.53
CA GLY A 31 -2.37 -13.36 -4.99
C GLY A 31 -3.17 -12.58 -3.94
N ASP A 32 -3.08 -12.97 -2.68
CA ASP A 32 -3.77 -12.35 -1.56
C ASP A 32 -2.98 -11.20 -0.94
N THR A 33 -1.68 -11.11 -1.23
CA THR A 33 -0.83 -10.00 -0.77
C THR A 33 0.17 -9.63 -1.86
N LEU A 34 0.22 -8.35 -2.18
CA LEU A 34 1.20 -7.75 -3.07
C LEU A 34 1.85 -6.55 -2.38
N TYR A 35 3.15 -6.42 -2.54
CA TYR A 35 3.95 -5.28 -2.11
C TYR A 35 4.38 -4.49 -3.33
N LEU A 36 4.14 -3.20 -3.32
CA LEU A 36 4.50 -2.28 -4.38
C LEU A 36 5.40 -1.17 -3.84
N ALA A 37 6.30 -0.66 -4.68
CA ALA A 37 7.18 0.46 -4.35
C ALA A 37 7.24 1.45 -5.52
N LEU A 38 7.55 2.71 -5.22
CA LEU A 38 7.98 3.65 -6.24
C LEU A 38 9.41 3.31 -6.71
N PRO A 39 9.82 3.69 -7.92
CA PRO A 39 11.19 3.54 -8.38
C PRO A 39 12.16 4.21 -7.39
N ALA A 40 13.27 3.52 -7.08
CA ALA A 40 14.30 3.98 -6.13
C ALA A 40 13.83 4.19 -4.67
N GLU A 41 12.62 3.76 -4.29
CA GLU A 41 12.14 3.83 -2.91
C GLU A 41 12.26 2.47 -2.21
N THR A 42 12.74 2.47 -0.96
CA THR A 42 12.80 1.24 -0.12
C THR A 42 11.49 0.98 0.63
N TRP A 43 10.57 1.93 0.58
CA TRP A 43 9.29 1.88 1.28
C TRP A 43 8.18 1.25 0.45
N LEU A 44 7.36 0.45 1.11
CA LEU A 44 6.37 -0.41 0.49
C LEU A 44 4.94 0.07 0.78
N LEU A 45 4.08 -0.01 -0.23
CA LEU A 45 2.64 -0.02 -0.11
C LEU A 45 2.14 -1.46 -0.30
N ARG A 46 1.34 -1.95 0.64
CA ARG A 46 0.82 -3.32 0.60
C ARG A 46 -0.65 -3.33 0.18
N VAL A 47 -1.00 -4.17 -0.78
CA VAL A 47 -2.39 -4.53 -1.12
C VAL A 47 -2.65 -5.94 -0.58
N SER A 48 -3.70 -6.14 0.21
CA SER A 48 -3.99 -7.46 0.81
C SER A 48 -5.46 -7.71 1.10
N ASN A 49 -5.82 -8.95 1.43
CA ASN A 49 -7.16 -9.33 1.93
C ASN A 49 -7.28 -9.32 3.47
N HIS A 50 -6.19 -9.07 4.21
CA HIS A 50 -6.22 -9.08 5.68
C HIS A 50 -5.40 -7.95 6.29
N ALA A 51 -5.83 -7.47 7.46
CA ALA A 51 -5.06 -6.49 8.23
C ALA A 51 -3.79 -7.12 8.83
N ARG A 52 -2.73 -6.30 9.00
CA ARG A 52 -1.57 -6.72 9.80
C ARG A 52 -1.94 -6.74 11.28
N THR A 53 -1.46 -7.74 12.01
CA THR A 53 -1.48 -7.74 13.48
C THR A 53 -0.52 -6.69 14.05
N ALA A 54 -0.69 -6.29 15.31
CA ALA A 54 0.24 -5.37 15.98
C ALA A 54 1.69 -5.87 15.93
N ARG A 55 1.89 -7.18 16.14
CA ARG A 55 3.21 -7.85 16.05
C ARG A 55 3.81 -7.76 14.64
N GLN A 56 2.99 -7.88 13.58
CA GLN A 56 3.47 -7.73 12.20
C GLN A 56 3.80 -6.27 11.87
N ARG A 57 3.03 -5.30 12.41
CA ARG A 57 3.30 -3.87 12.22
C ARG A 57 4.61 -3.45 12.88
N SER A 58 4.92 -3.95 14.07
CA SER A 58 6.17 -3.60 14.77
C SER A 58 7.42 -4.14 14.05
N ARG A 59 7.32 -5.31 13.41
CA ARG A 59 8.42 -5.98 12.68
C ARG A 59 8.69 -5.41 11.29
N ARG A 60 7.64 -5.07 10.53
CA ARG A 60 7.77 -4.60 9.13
C ARG A 60 7.54 -3.10 9.03
N ARG A 61 8.58 -2.34 9.33
CA ARG A 61 8.61 -0.87 9.31
C ARG A 61 8.84 -0.27 7.93
N ASP A 62 9.23 -1.10 6.97
CA ASP A 62 9.35 -0.80 5.54
C ASP A 62 7.99 -0.56 4.86
N ILE A 63 6.89 -1.08 5.43
CA ILE A 63 5.54 -0.91 4.88
C ILE A 63 4.87 0.32 5.51
N LEU A 64 4.70 1.38 4.70
CA LEU A 64 4.12 2.65 5.15
C LEU A 64 2.60 2.66 5.12
N ALA A 65 1.99 2.02 4.13
CA ALA A 65 0.54 1.97 3.96
C ALA A 65 0.06 0.54 3.62
N SER A 66 -1.18 0.24 3.99
CA SER A 66 -1.81 -1.04 3.68
C SER A 66 -3.25 -0.83 3.21
N LEU A 67 -3.50 -1.16 1.94
CA LEU A 67 -4.82 -1.19 1.33
C LEU A 67 -5.41 -2.59 1.49
N ILE A 68 -6.51 -2.71 2.21
CA ILE A 68 -7.15 -4.01 2.50
C ILE A 68 -8.49 -4.13 1.76
N ILE A 69 -8.59 -5.10 0.85
CA ILE A 69 -9.84 -5.46 0.16
C ILE A 69 -10.11 -6.95 0.36
N ARG A 70 -11.09 -7.24 1.22
CA ARG A 70 -11.56 -8.59 1.55
C ARG A 70 -12.99 -8.87 1.07
N ASP A 71 -13.78 -7.82 0.89
CA ASP A 71 -15.18 -7.88 0.49
C ASP A 71 -15.35 -7.35 -0.95
N PRO A 72 -16.42 -7.72 -1.67
CA PRO A 72 -16.72 -7.15 -2.98
C PRO A 72 -16.79 -5.62 -2.95
N ARG A 73 -16.27 -4.96 -3.99
CA ARG A 73 -16.23 -3.50 -4.09
C ARG A 73 -16.59 -3.04 -5.50
N THR A 74 -17.32 -1.94 -5.60
CA THR A 74 -17.50 -1.27 -6.90
C THR A 74 -16.19 -0.59 -7.32
N PRO A 75 -15.98 -0.35 -8.63
CA PRO A 75 -14.78 0.37 -9.10
C PRO A 75 -14.55 1.71 -8.39
N VAL A 76 -15.60 2.50 -8.18
CA VAL A 76 -15.53 3.80 -7.47
C VAL A 76 -15.09 3.63 -6.02
N GLN A 77 -15.54 2.57 -5.34
CA GLN A 77 -15.06 2.27 -3.98
C GLN A 77 -13.58 1.88 -3.99
N VAL A 78 -13.11 1.16 -5.02
CA VAL A 78 -11.69 0.82 -5.16
C VAL A 78 -10.85 2.07 -5.41
N GLU A 79 -11.31 2.99 -6.26
CA GLU A 79 -10.64 4.28 -6.50
C GLU A 79 -10.50 5.09 -5.21
N ALA A 80 -11.59 5.25 -4.45
CA ALA A 80 -11.55 5.98 -3.17
C ALA A 80 -10.59 5.33 -2.14
N LEU A 81 -10.50 3.99 -2.11
CA LEU A 81 -9.56 3.26 -1.27
C LEU A 81 -8.10 3.46 -1.72
N VAL A 82 -7.86 3.53 -3.04
CA VAL A 82 -6.55 3.84 -3.60
C VAL A 82 -6.13 5.26 -3.23
N ASP A 83 -7.02 6.24 -3.39
CA ASP A 83 -6.73 7.65 -3.04
C ASP A 83 -6.43 7.83 -1.55
N ALA A 84 -7.14 7.12 -0.68
CA ALA A 84 -6.84 7.09 0.75
C ALA A 84 -5.44 6.49 1.02
N ALA A 85 -5.14 5.34 0.41
CA ALA A 85 -3.85 4.67 0.59
C ALA A 85 -2.65 5.51 0.07
N LEU A 86 -2.83 6.25 -1.03
CA LEU A 86 -1.83 7.16 -1.58
C LEU A 86 -1.56 8.33 -0.62
N ARG A 87 -2.61 8.92 -0.04
CA ARG A 87 -2.48 9.99 0.96
C ARG A 87 -1.76 9.51 2.22
N ASP A 88 -2.13 8.34 2.73
CA ASP A 88 -1.50 7.72 3.90
C ASP A 88 -0.01 7.43 3.64
N PHE A 89 0.31 6.86 2.47
CA PHE A 89 1.68 6.59 2.06
C PHE A 89 2.50 7.87 1.99
N ALA A 90 2.00 8.91 1.32
CA ALA A 90 2.69 10.19 1.19
C ALA A 90 2.90 10.87 2.55
N ALA A 91 1.91 10.82 3.44
CA ALA A 91 2.00 11.41 4.77
C ALA A 91 3.02 10.69 5.66
N GLU A 92 3.03 9.36 5.67
CA GLU A 92 4.03 8.59 6.41
C GLU A 92 5.43 8.75 5.82
N ARG A 93 5.55 8.76 4.48
CA ARG A 93 6.81 9.03 3.76
C ARG A 93 7.43 10.35 4.21
N ARG A 94 6.65 11.45 4.17
CA ARG A 94 7.11 12.77 4.63
C ARG A 94 7.57 12.76 6.09
N ARG A 95 6.81 12.09 6.97
CA ARG A 95 7.17 11.95 8.39
C ARG A 95 8.50 11.21 8.58
N ARG A 96 8.72 10.11 7.86
CA ARG A 96 9.95 9.31 7.92
C ARG A 96 11.16 10.08 7.38
N THR A 97 11.01 10.77 6.24
CA THR A 97 12.07 11.62 5.69
C THR A 97 12.44 12.74 6.65
N ALA A 98 11.47 13.43 7.25
CA ALA A 98 11.73 14.50 8.21
C ALA A 98 12.48 14.00 9.46
N GLN A 99 12.13 12.82 9.98
CA GLN A 99 12.83 12.20 11.10
C GLN A 99 14.28 11.81 10.77
N ALA A 100 14.52 11.31 9.55
CA ALA A 100 15.87 10.98 9.09
C ALA A 100 16.76 12.23 8.98
N SER A 101 16.22 13.34 8.46
CA SER A 101 16.94 14.61 8.38
C SER A 101 17.21 15.24 9.75
N ALA A 102 16.26 15.16 10.69
CA ALA A 102 16.44 15.70 12.04
C ALA A 102 17.50 14.94 12.86
N GLY A 103 17.60 13.61 12.68
CA GLY A 103 18.65 12.80 13.32
C GLY A 103 20.04 13.00 12.73
N ALA A 104 20.15 13.45 11.47
CA ALA A 104 21.41 13.75 10.82
C ALA A 104 22.02 15.10 11.24
N SER A 105 21.18 16.06 11.66
CA SER A 105 21.62 17.41 12.05
C SER A 105 22.15 17.51 13.50
N LEU A 106 22.12 16.41 14.26
CA LEU A 106 22.59 16.30 15.65
C LEU A 106 23.93 15.54 15.77
N LYS A 107 24.68 15.41 14.68
CA LYS A 107 26.01 14.79 14.65
C LYS A 107 27.08 15.77 14.22
#